data_AF-A0A7C4ZXW6-F1
#
_entry.id   AF-A0A7C4ZXW6-F1
#
_cell.length_a   1.000
_cell.length_b   1.000
_cell.length_c   1.000
_cell.angle_alpha   90.00
_cell.angle_beta   90.00
_cell.angle_gamma   90.00
#
_symmetry.space_group_name_H-M   'P 1'
#
loop_
_entity.id
_entity.type
_entity.pdbx_description
1 polymer ?
#
loop_
_entity_poly.entity_id
_entity_poly.type
_entity_poly.pdbx_seq_one_letter_code
_entity_poly.pdbx_strand_id
1 'polypeptide(L)'
;VTLTSRGKVMAETVKRRHDTFKRFLEIMLVPDDVAARDAHILEHQLDPKTILQFTRFVEFITQAAEIDRPKFIKRWIEGFKEYCERRSRL
;
A
#
# COMPACT_ATOMS: atom_id res chain seq x y z
N VAL A 1 -26.09 6.72 11.47
CA VAL A 1 -25.47 8.06 11.46
C VAL A 1 -25.13 8.40 10.00
N THR A 2 -25.51 9.57 9.48
CA THR A 2 -25.28 9.96 8.08
C THR A 2 -24.19 11.03 8.02
N LEU A 3 -23.13 10.81 7.24
CA LEU A 3 -22.04 11.77 7.09
C LEU A 3 -22.48 13.00 6.27
N THR A 4 -22.07 14.18 6.72
CA THR A 4 -22.16 15.43 5.94
C THR A 4 -21.22 15.39 4.73
N SER A 5 -21.39 16.27 3.75
CA SER A 5 -20.51 16.34 2.57
C SER A 5 -19.04 16.50 2.95
N ARG A 6 -18.75 17.30 3.99
CA ARG A 6 -17.39 17.44 4.54
C ARG A 6 -16.91 16.16 5.23
N GLY A 7 -17.80 15.47 5.94
CA GLY A 7 -17.52 14.16 6.54
C GLY A 7 -17.20 13.08 5.51
N LYS A 8 -17.83 13.11 4.32
CA LYS A 8 -17.53 12.18 3.21
C LYS A 8 -16.13 12.38 2.66
N VAL A 9 -15.72 13.62 2.36
CA VAL A 9 -14.38 13.94 1.85
C VAL A 9 -13.28 13.50 2.83
N MET A 10 -13.52 13.70 4.13
CA MET A 10 -12.59 13.28 5.16
C MET A 10 -12.51 11.76 5.28
N ALA A 11 -13.66 11.07 5.22
CA ALA A 11 -13.72 9.61 5.24
C ALA A 11 -13.04 8.98 4.00
N GLU A 12 -13.21 9.58 2.82
CA GLU A 12 -12.51 9.16 1.59
C GLU A 12 -11.00 9.32 1.71
N THR A 13 -10.55 10.41 2.34
CA THR A 13 -9.12 10.64 2.58
C THR A 13 -8.53 9.60 3.52
N VAL A 14 -9.23 9.26 4.60
CA VAL A 14 -8.82 8.19 5.54
C VAL A 14 -8.79 6.85 4.82
N LYS A 15 -9.86 6.49 4.10
CA LYS A 15 -9.92 5.24 3.33
C LYS A 15 -8.77 5.12 2.33
N ARG A 16 -8.46 6.19 1.59
CA ARG A 16 -7.36 6.19 0.62
C ARG A 16 -6.00 5.95 1.28
N ARG A 17 -5.77 6.48 2.50
CA ARG A 17 -4.55 6.23 3.26
C ARG A 17 -4.45 4.77 3.67
N HIS A 18 -5.52 4.22 4.25
CA HIS A 18 -5.59 2.81 4.61
C HIS A 18 -5.26 1.90 3.42
N ASP A 19 -5.93 2.12 2.29
CA ASP A 19 -5.76 1.33 1.07
C ASP A 19 -4.33 1.42 0.51
N THR A 20 -3.67 2.57 0.66
CA THR A 20 -2.26 2.77 0.28
C THR A 20 -1.33 1.88 1.11
N PHE A 21 -1.44 1.92 2.44
CA PHE A 21 -0.59 1.12 3.32
C PHE A 21 -0.84 -0.37 3.13
N LYS A 22 -2.11 -0.76 3.04
CA LYS A 22 -2.48 -2.16 2.82
C LYS A 22 -1.86 -2.68 1.53
N ARG A 23 -2.01 -1.95 0.42
CA ARG A 23 -1.49 -2.37 -0.89
C ARG A 23 0.03 -2.47 -0.91
N PHE A 24 0.74 -1.59 -0.19
CA PHE A 24 2.19 -1.71 -0.05
C PHE A 24 2.61 -2.98 0.71
N LEU A 25 1.92 -3.29 1.81
CA LEU A 25 2.20 -4.49 2.61
C LEU A 25 1.91 -5.76 1.80
N GLU A 26 0.86 -5.78 0.98
CA GLU A 26 0.58 -6.87 0.04
C GLU A 26 1.69 -7.04 -1.02
N ILE A 27 2.26 -5.94 -1.54
CA ILE A 27 3.43 -5.98 -2.45
C ILE A 27 4.65 -6.60 -1.74
N MET A 28 4.79 -6.36 -0.43
CA MET A 28 5.79 -6.99 0.42
C MET A 28 5.46 -8.44 0.82
N LEU A 29 4.39 -9.02 0.26
CA LEU A 29 3.93 -10.39 0.53
C LEU A 29 3.50 -10.62 1.98
N VAL A 30 3.07 -9.55 2.67
CA VAL A 30 2.41 -9.65 3.97
C VAL A 30 1.00 -10.24 3.76
N PRO A 31 0.57 -11.22 4.58
CA PRO A 31 -0.78 -11.76 4.51
C PRO A 31 -1.86 -10.67 4.65
N ASP A 32 -2.98 -10.83 3.92
CA ASP A 32 -4.05 -9.81 3.84
C ASP A 32 -4.58 -9.35 5.21
N ASP A 33 -4.76 -10.29 6.14
CA ASP A 33 -5.26 -10.02 7.49
C ASP A 33 -4.25 -9.22 8.33
N VAL A 34 -2.95 -9.52 8.18
CA VAL A 34 -1.86 -8.78 8.80
C VAL A 34 -1.72 -7.40 8.17
N ALA A 35 -1.76 -7.32 6.84
CA ALA A 35 -1.64 -6.09 6.07
C ALA A 35 -2.77 -5.10 6.43
N ALA A 36 -4.01 -5.58 6.55
CA ALA A 36 -5.15 -4.76 6.94
C ALA A 36 -5.00 -4.18 8.37
N ARG A 37 -4.57 -5.02 9.33
CA ARG A 37 -4.37 -4.58 10.71
C ARG A 37 -3.21 -3.58 10.83
N ASP A 38 -2.10 -3.86 10.17
CA ASP A 38 -0.91 -3.00 10.25
C ASP A 38 -1.11 -1.68 9.50
N ALA A 39 -1.84 -1.68 8.37
CA ALA A 39 -2.22 -0.45 7.67
C ALA A 39 -3.03 0.50 8.56
N HIS A 40 -3.93 -0.04 9.38
CA HIS A 40 -4.69 0.75 10.34
C HIS A 40 -3.79 1.39 11.42
N ILE A 41 -2.74 0.70 11.86
CA ILE A 41 -1.80 1.27 12.84
C ILE A 41 -0.96 2.38 12.17
N LEU A 42 -0.39 2.09 11.00
CA LEU A 42 0.52 2.98 10.30
C LEU A 42 -0.14 4.32 9.93
N GLU A 43 -1.38 4.31 9.46
CA GLU A 43 -2.06 5.54 9.04
C GLU A 43 -2.33 6.52 10.21
N HIS A 44 -2.34 6.04 11.45
CA HIS A 44 -2.61 6.85 12.65
C HIS A 44 -1.34 7.24 13.42
N GLN A 45 -0.22 6.55 13.21
CA GLN A 45 1.02 6.74 13.99
C GLN A 45 2.10 7.53 13.23
N LEU A 46 1.95 7.70 11.92
CA LEU A 46 2.95 8.36 11.09
C LEU A 46 2.71 9.87 10.95
N ASP A 47 3.80 10.63 10.84
CA ASP A 47 3.74 12.04 10.50
C ASP A 47 3.01 12.27 9.17
N PRO A 48 2.17 13.31 9.03
CA PRO A 48 1.45 13.59 7.79
C PRO A 48 2.35 13.73 6.54
N LYS A 49 3.58 14.24 6.69
CA LYS A 49 4.56 14.32 5.59
C LYS A 49 5.05 12.95 5.17
N THR A 50 5.24 12.04 6.13
CA THR A 50 5.58 10.64 5.87
C THR A 50 4.45 9.95 5.13
N ILE A 51 3.21 10.09 5.59
CA ILE A 51 2.03 9.53 4.91
C ILE A 51 1.96 10.05 3.47
N LEU A 52 2.15 11.35 3.25
CA LEU A 52 2.10 11.95 1.92
C LEU A 52 3.17 11.37 0.97
N GLN A 53 4.42 11.29 1.41
CA GLN A 53 5.50 10.75 0.57
C GLN A 53 5.37 9.25 0.36
N PHE A 54 4.92 8.52 1.37
CA PHE A 54 4.62 7.10 1.27
C PHE A 54 3.51 6.85 0.24
N THR A 55 2.40 7.60 0.29
CA THR A 55 1.34 7.51 -0.70
C THR A 55 1.85 7.76 -2.12
N ARG A 56 2.67 8.79 -2.33
CA ARG A 56 3.28 9.05 -3.64
C ARG A 56 4.17 7.90 -4.12
N PHE A 57 4.94 7.30 -3.23
CA PHE A 57 5.79 6.16 -3.56
C PHE A 57 4.96 4.92 -3.94
N VAL A 58 3.93 4.59 -3.16
CA VAL A 58 3.03 3.48 -3.46
C VAL A 58 2.27 3.73 -4.76
N GLU A 59 1.78 4.94 -4.99
CA GLU A 59 1.16 5.34 -6.25
C GLU A 59 2.13 5.21 -7.42
N PHE A 60 3.39 5.64 -7.28
CA PHE A 60 4.42 5.48 -8.31
C PHE A 60 4.65 4.00 -8.70
N ILE A 61 4.73 3.09 -7.72
CA ILE A 61 4.95 1.66 -8.00
C ILE A 61 3.67 0.93 -8.45
N THR A 62 2.48 1.48 -8.17
CA THR A 62 1.18 0.85 -8.48
C THR A 62 0.42 1.47 -9.67
N GLN A 63 0.40 2.78 -9.86
CA GLN A 63 -0.22 3.47 -11.02
C GLN A 63 0.54 3.20 -12.32
N ALA A 64 1.81 2.79 -12.22
CA ALA A 64 2.54 2.19 -13.33
C ALA A 64 1.88 0.90 -13.87
N ALA A 65 0.80 0.38 -13.27
CA ALA A 65 0.13 -0.83 -13.74
C ALA A 65 -0.81 -0.63 -14.96
N GLU A 66 -1.17 0.60 -15.35
CA GLU A 66 -2.27 0.81 -16.32
C GLU A 66 -1.84 1.32 -17.71
N ILE A 67 -0.71 2.02 -17.88
CA ILE A 67 -0.36 2.63 -19.20
C ILE A 67 1.09 2.38 -19.64
N ASP A 68 2.05 2.32 -18.71
CA ASP A 68 3.46 2.03 -19.06
C ASP A 68 4.19 1.54 -17.81
N ARG A 69 4.05 0.25 -17.49
CA ARG A 69 4.81 -0.33 -16.38
C ARG A 69 6.27 -0.31 -16.77
N PRO A 70 7.18 0.35 -16.04
CA PRO A 70 8.58 0.08 -16.22
C PRO A 70 8.78 -1.42 -15.99
N LYS A 71 9.19 -2.16 -17.02
CA LYS A 71 9.32 -3.63 -16.97
C LYS A 71 10.15 -4.10 -15.78
N PHE A 72 11.03 -3.24 -15.26
CA PHE A 72 11.80 -3.48 -14.05
C PHE A 72 10.95 -3.69 -12.79
N ILE A 73 9.83 -2.97 -12.59
CA ILE A 73 9.00 -3.10 -11.38
C ILE A 73 8.34 -4.48 -11.33
N LYS A 74 7.82 -4.96 -12.47
CA LYS A 74 7.26 -6.30 -12.58
C LYS A 74 8.31 -7.36 -12.22
N ARG A 75 9.48 -7.29 -12.86
CA ARG A 75 10.60 -8.21 -12.63
C ARG A 75 11.09 -8.16 -11.18
N TRP A 76 11.09 -6.98 -10.56
CA TRP A 76 11.49 -6.81 -9.18
C TRP A 76 10.51 -7.48 -8.21
N ILE A 77 9.19 -7.30 -8.40
CA ILE A 77 8.16 -7.96 -7.56
C ILE A 77 8.24 -9.49 -7.72
N GLU A 78 8.39 -9.97 -8.96
CA GLU A 78 8.57 -11.40 -9.25
C GLU A 78 9.85 -11.94 -8.59
N GLY A 79 10.97 -11.24 -8.74
CA GLY A 79 12.24 -11.62 -8.10
C GLY A 79 12.19 -11.60 -6.57
N PHE A 80 11.45 -10.65 -5.98
CA PHE A 80 11.23 -10.60 -4.54
C PHE A 80 10.41 -11.81 -4.06
N LYS A 81 9.36 -12.19 -4.80
CA LYS A 81 8.59 -13.40 -4.52
C LYS A 81 9.45 -14.66 -4.58
N GLU A 82 10.25 -14.82 -5.63
CA GLU A 82 11.19 -15.96 -5.74
C GLU A 82 12.24 -15.98 -4.61
N TYR A 83 12.70 -14.82 -4.16
CA TYR A 83 13.62 -14.70 -3.02
C TYR A 83 12.97 -15.23 -1.73
N CYS A 84 11.74 -14.81 -1.43
CA CYS A 84 10.98 -15.28 -0.28
C CYS A 84 10.72 -16.79 -0.36
N GLU A 85 10.25 -17.30 -1.49
CA GLU A 85 9.97 -18.74 -1.68
C GLU A 85 11.23 -19.61 -1.50
N ARG A 86 12.39 -19.15 -1.96
CA ARG A 86 13.67 -19.85 -1.74
C ARG A 86 14.08 -19.88 -0.27
N ARG A 87 13.81 -18.82 0.49
CA ARG A 87 14.12 -18.73 1.92
C ARG A 87 13.17 -19.55 2.78
N SER A 88 11.91 -19.69 2.39
CA SER A 88 10.91 -20.47 3.13
C SER A 88 11.06 -21.99 2.96
N ARG A 89 11.88 -22.46 2.02
CA ARG A 89 12.17 -23.89 1.78
C ARG A 89 13.40 -24.40 2.54
N LEU A 90 14.04 -23.55 3.35
CA LEU A 90 15.13 -23.88 4.28
C LEU A 90 14.62 -23.72 5.71
#